data_AF-A0AA40E0U8-F1
#
_entry.id   AF-A0AA40E0U8-F1
#
_cell.length_a   1.000
_cell.length_b   1.000
_cell.length_c   1.000
_cell.angle_alpha   90.00
_cell.angle_beta   90.00
_cell.angle_gamma   90.00
#
_symmetry.space_group_name_H-M   'P 1'
#
loop_
_entity.id
_entity.type
_entity.pdbx_description
1 polymer ?
#
loop_
_entity_poly.entity_id
_entity_poly.type
_entity_poly.pdbx_seq_one_letter_code
_entity_poly.pdbx_strand_id
1 'polypeptide(L)'
;AFRSILLDAAGGGSKSSYTSDSKTPLSEEEMDRVAKDLDLGRWNFYGTVYGPEPIREVLLKMIKDAFLSIPGSKSYLLEDRKVPHSVLRTRAKTLQGIPSLDELQWVDWLPNGVHLFFSLISKISGKDAKFQYEVTKRRCKGAGFDSIGTFTMDMHEMPNPLFLCEQWLMRLWRNRPYRVHHCAAHGWGEYRTHLALMDQIANTYNFNDNALMRLGETIKNALDPNGILAPGKNGVWPNSYAKEAWVLGETENWKPDESRT
;
A
#
# COMPACT_ATOMS: atom_id res chain seq x y z
N ALA A 1 -3.92 -2.46 12.14
CA ALA A 1 -3.15 -2.36 10.89
C ALA A 1 -1.78 -3.02 11.09
N PHE A 2 -1.36 -3.87 10.17
CA PHE A 2 -0.03 -4.47 10.14
C PHE A 2 0.91 -3.61 9.30
N ARG A 3 1.98 -3.10 9.88
CA ARG A 3 2.95 -2.24 9.21
C ARG A 3 4.28 -2.97 9.04
N SER A 4 4.93 -2.79 7.89
CA SER A 4 6.28 -3.31 7.70
C SER A 4 7.28 -2.52 8.55
N ILE A 5 8.39 -3.17 8.94
CA ILE A 5 9.44 -2.50 9.70
C ILE A 5 9.97 -1.23 9.02
N LEU A 6 10.09 -1.24 7.68
CA LEU A 6 10.60 -0.10 6.93
C LEU A 6 9.66 1.10 7.00
N LEU A 7 8.34 0.88 7.07
CA LEU A 7 7.40 1.98 7.23
C LEU A 7 7.50 2.63 8.61
N ASP A 8 7.69 1.82 9.66
CA ASP A 8 7.88 2.36 11.01
C ASP A 8 9.25 3.05 11.15
N ALA A 9 10.30 2.49 10.55
CA ALA A 9 11.63 3.09 10.50
C ALA A 9 11.62 4.45 9.76
N ALA A 10 10.91 4.53 8.62
CA ALA A 10 10.77 5.76 7.86
C ALA A 10 10.04 6.88 8.64
N GLY A 11 9.22 6.53 9.64
CA GLY A 11 8.64 7.51 10.56
C GLY A 11 9.63 8.12 11.56
N GLY A 12 10.80 7.50 11.76
CA GLY A 12 11.83 7.92 12.70
C GLY A 12 13.13 8.43 12.07
N GLY A 13 13.36 8.19 10.78
CA GLY A 13 14.57 8.62 10.09
C GLY A 13 14.56 8.29 8.59
N SER A 14 15.54 8.83 7.87
CA SER A 14 15.74 8.52 6.46
C SER A 14 16.51 7.21 6.27
N LYS A 15 16.49 6.65 5.05
CA LYS A 15 17.18 5.41 4.71
C LYS A 15 18.66 5.41 5.07
N SER A 16 19.34 6.55 4.86
CA SER A 16 20.77 6.71 5.15
C SER A 16 21.12 6.59 6.64
N SER A 17 20.14 6.71 7.53
CA SER A 17 20.34 6.46 8.98
C SER A 17 20.45 4.97 9.30
N TYR A 18 20.05 4.09 8.38
CA TYR A 18 19.94 2.64 8.60
C TYR A 18 20.88 1.81 7.70
N THR A 19 21.43 2.39 6.64
CA THR A 19 22.40 1.73 5.75
C THR A 19 23.41 2.72 5.17
N SER A 20 24.62 2.23 4.90
CA SER A 20 25.66 2.98 4.18
C SER A 20 25.44 3.00 2.66
N ASP A 21 24.67 2.06 2.11
CA ASP A 21 24.27 2.05 0.69
C ASP A 21 22.79 2.40 0.55
N SER A 22 22.48 3.69 0.53
CA SER A 22 21.12 4.19 0.37
C SER A 22 20.56 4.04 -1.05
N LYS A 23 21.37 3.60 -2.03
CA LYS A 23 20.98 3.50 -3.45
C LYS A 23 20.38 2.14 -3.81
N THR A 24 20.53 1.13 -2.97
CA THR A 24 19.99 -0.21 -3.21
C THR A 24 18.97 -0.58 -2.14
N PRO A 25 18.00 -1.46 -2.42
CA PRO A 25 17.04 -1.91 -1.40
C PRO A 25 17.74 -2.57 -0.22
N LEU A 26 17.23 -2.34 1.00
CA LEU A 26 17.78 -2.96 2.21
C LEU A 26 17.73 -4.49 2.10
N SER A 27 18.79 -5.13 2.56
CA SER A 27 18.87 -6.59 2.69
C SER A 27 17.96 -7.11 3.80
N GLU A 28 17.76 -8.43 3.87
CA GLU A 28 17.03 -9.02 4.99
C GLU A 28 17.77 -8.76 6.31
N GLU A 29 19.08 -8.95 6.32
CA GLU A 29 19.92 -8.76 7.51
C GLU A 29 19.90 -7.29 7.98
N GLU A 30 19.88 -6.33 7.05
CA GLU A 30 19.68 -4.92 7.35
C GLU A 30 18.33 -4.65 8.02
N MET A 31 17.25 -5.18 7.44
CA MET A 31 15.92 -5.03 8.04
C MET A 31 15.80 -5.70 9.42
N ASP A 32 16.48 -6.83 9.66
CA ASP A 32 16.54 -7.45 11.00
C ASP A 32 17.29 -6.58 12.01
N ARG A 33 18.40 -5.95 11.60
CA ARG A 33 19.12 -4.97 12.43
C ARG A 33 18.23 -3.78 12.77
N VAL A 34 17.55 -3.20 11.77
CA VAL A 34 16.61 -2.09 11.98
C VAL A 34 15.52 -2.47 12.97
N ALA A 35 14.93 -3.67 12.84
CA ALA A 35 13.91 -4.15 13.77
C ALA A 35 14.45 -4.24 15.21
N LYS A 36 15.67 -4.78 15.37
CA LYS A 36 16.35 -4.88 16.66
C LYS A 36 16.65 -3.51 17.27
N ASP A 37 17.20 -2.60 16.48
CA ASP A 37 17.63 -1.27 16.94
C ASP A 37 16.44 -0.41 17.39
N LEU A 38 15.28 -0.59 16.75
CA LEU A 38 14.02 0.10 17.11
C LEU A 38 13.21 -0.63 18.20
N ASP A 39 13.68 -1.80 18.68
CA ASP A 39 12.92 -2.75 19.49
C ASP A 39 11.50 -2.96 18.94
N LEU A 40 11.43 -3.34 17.66
CA LEU A 40 10.21 -3.62 16.91
C LEU A 40 10.32 -5.00 16.22
N GLY A 41 9.19 -5.51 15.74
CA GLY A 41 9.16 -6.68 14.88
C GLY A 41 9.38 -6.33 13.41
N ARG A 42 9.64 -7.35 12.57
CA ARG A 42 9.59 -7.20 11.10
C ARG A 42 8.22 -6.74 10.59
N TRP A 43 7.18 -7.12 11.33
CA TRP A 43 5.81 -6.67 11.18
C TRP A 43 5.28 -6.19 12.52
N ASN A 44 4.65 -5.02 12.53
CA ASN A 44 4.12 -4.40 13.74
C ASN A 44 2.61 -4.22 13.60
N PHE A 45 1.85 -4.83 14.52
CA PHE A 45 0.40 -4.67 14.56
C PHE A 45 0.01 -3.55 15.52
N TYR A 46 -0.69 -2.55 14.99
CA TYR A 46 -1.27 -1.46 15.77
C TYR A 46 -2.80 -1.58 15.77
N GLY A 47 -3.40 -1.53 16.95
CA GLY A 47 -4.84 -1.58 17.16
C GLY A 47 -5.23 -0.85 18.44
N THR A 48 -6.53 -0.76 18.69
CA THR A 48 -7.08 -0.18 19.91
C THR A 48 -8.39 -0.88 20.27
N VAL A 49 -8.80 -0.76 21.53
CA VAL A 49 -10.09 -1.25 22.04
C VAL A 49 -10.83 -0.08 22.66
N TYR A 50 -12.13 0.01 22.40
CA TYR A 50 -12.98 1.12 22.86
C TYR A 50 -14.05 0.59 23.83
N GLY A 51 -14.48 1.47 24.75
CA GLY A 51 -15.57 1.20 25.69
C GLY A 51 -15.15 1.26 27.16
N PRO A 52 -16.06 0.89 28.07
CA PRO A 52 -15.78 0.83 29.51
C PRO A 52 -14.61 -0.10 29.82
N GLU A 53 -13.90 0.17 30.92
CA GLU A 53 -12.71 -0.57 31.33
C GLU A 53 -12.91 -2.10 31.39
N PRO A 54 -13.99 -2.65 32.01
CA PRO A 54 -14.17 -4.10 32.05
C PRO A 54 -14.26 -4.75 30.66
N ILE A 55 -14.84 -4.05 29.68
CA ILE A 55 -14.94 -4.54 28.30
C ILE A 55 -13.58 -4.49 27.62
N ARG A 56 -12.84 -3.39 27.79
CA ARG A 56 -11.50 -3.24 27.21
C ARG A 56 -10.53 -4.28 27.74
N GLU A 57 -10.58 -4.58 29.03
CA GLU A 57 -9.73 -5.60 29.67
C GLU A 57 -9.95 -7.00 29.07
N VAL A 58 -11.21 -7.42 28.94
CA VAL A 58 -11.56 -8.72 28.36
C VAL A 58 -11.11 -8.80 26.90
N LEU A 59 -11.41 -7.79 26.09
CA LEU A 59 -11.03 -7.77 24.68
C LEU A 59 -9.50 -7.75 24.50
N LEU A 60 -8.80 -6.92 25.28
CA LEU A 60 -7.35 -6.84 25.23
C LEU A 60 -6.69 -8.16 25.64
N LYS A 61 -7.23 -8.84 26.65
CA LYS A 61 -6.76 -10.16 27.06
C LYS A 61 -6.90 -11.17 25.92
N MET A 62 -8.09 -11.25 25.29
CA MET A 62 -8.32 -12.16 24.17
C MET A 62 -7.36 -11.89 22.99
N ILE A 63 -7.14 -10.61 22.66
CA ILE A 63 -6.21 -10.21 21.60
C ILE A 63 -4.77 -10.60 21.98
N LYS A 64 -4.33 -10.29 23.20
CA LYS A 64 -2.99 -10.65 23.69
C LYS A 64 -2.78 -12.16 23.65
N ASP A 65 -3.70 -12.95 24.19
CA ASP A 65 -3.59 -14.41 24.22
C ASP A 65 -3.45 -14.99 22.80
N ALA A 66 -4.24 -14.48 21.84
CA ALA A 66 -4.17 -14.92 20.45
C ALA A 66 -2.84 -14.55 19.78
N PHE A 67 -2.40 -13.30 19.88
CA PHE A 67 -1.17 -12.85 19.21
C PHE A 67 0.11 -13.36 19.90
N LEU A 68 0.11 -13.48 21.23
CA LEU A 68 1.26 -13.96 22.01
C LEU A 68 1.51 -15.47 21.86
N SER A 69 0.59 -16.20 21.22
CA SER A 69 0.84 -17.59 20.80
C SER A 69 1.91 -17.71 19.71
N ILE A 70 2.22 -16.61 19.01
CA ILE A 70 3.27 -16.57 17.98
C ILE A 70 4.65 -16.45 18.66
N PRO A 71 5.60 -17.38 18.44
CA PRO A 71 6.91 -17.32 19.07
C PRO A 71 7.65 -16.00 18.80
N GLY A 72 8.18 -15.38 19.85
CA GLY A 72 8.93 -14.13 19.77
C GLY A 72 8.07 -12.85 19.67
N SER A 73 6.74 -12.99 19.62
CA SER A 73 5.84 -11.83 19.68
C SER A 73 5.91 -11.14 21.05
N LYS A 74 5.72 -9.82 21.03
CA LYS A 74 5.69 -8.96 22.22
C LYS A 74 4.46 -8.06 22.12
N SER A 75 3.90 -7.68 23.27
CA SER A 75 2.81 -6.70 23.33
C SER A 75 3.26 -5.47 24.09
N TYR A 76 2.89 -4.29 23.60
CA TYR A 76 3.15 -3.01 24.27
C TYR A 76 1.86 -2.21 24.34
N LEU A 77 1.63 -1.58 25.48
CA LEU A 77 0.66 -0.52 25.66
C LEU A 77 1.33 0.85 25.46
N LEU A 78 0.52 1.89 25.47
CA LEU A 78 0.98 3.25 25.16
C LEU A 78 2.07 3.72 26.13
N GLU A 79 1.90 3.38 27.40
CA GLU A 79 2.78 3.67 28.53
C GLU A 79 4.14 2.96 28.45
N ASP A 80 4.21 1.83 27.74
CA ASP A 80 5.44 1.02 27.61
C ASP A 80 6.43 1.63 26.60
N ARG A 81 5.94 2.41 25.63
CA ARG A 81 6.75 2.92 24.50
C ARG A 81 7.12 4.40 24.70
N LYS A 82 8.20 4.65 25.44
CA LYS A 82 8.71 5.99 25.76
C LYS A 82 9.79 6.53 24.81
N VAL A 83 10.13 5.77 23.77
CA VAL A 83 11.16 6.16 22.79
C VAL A 83 10.79 7.47 22.06
N PRO A 84 11.79 8.30 21.69
CA PRO A 84 11.59 9.39 20.75
C PRO A 84 11.01 8.84 19.44
N HIS A 85 9.96 9.47 18.91
CA HIS A 85 9.26 9.03 17.67
C HIS A 85 8.59 7.64 17.72
N SER A 86 7.85 7.37 18.80
CA SER A 86 6.99 6.17 18.88
C SER A 86 5.77 6.26 17.94
N VAL A 87 5.77 5.44 16.88
CA VAL A 87 4.61 5.28 15.97
C VAL A 87 3.34 4.88 16.74
N LEU A 88 3.46 4.12 17.83
CA LEU A 88 2.33 3.77 18.70
C LEU A 88 1.65 5.03 19.28
N ARG A 89 2.44 6.02 19.70
CA ARG A 89 1.91 7.28 20.25
C ARG A 89 1.24 8.14 19.19
N THR A 90 1.79 8.18 17.98
CA THR A 90 1.13 8.82 16.82
C THR A 90 -0.18 8.12 16.49
N ARG A 91 -0.17 6.78 16.37
CA ARG A 91 -1.37 5.97 16.09
C ARG A 91 -2.43 6.10 17.18
N ALA A 92 -2.05 6.22 18.44
CA ALA A 92 -2.98 6.43 19.54
C ALA A 92 -3.79 7.71 19.38
N LYS A 93 -3.20 8.79 18.82
CA LYS A 93 -3.94 10.01 18.44
C LYS A 93 -4.87 9.74 17.26
N THR A 94 -4.35 9.13 16.19
CA THR A 94 -5.14 8.85 14.98
C THR A 94 -6.37 7.98 15.28
N LEU A 95 -6.20 6.95 16.10
CA LEU A 95 -7.25 6.00 16.46
C LEU A 95 -8.32 6.60 17.40
N GLN A 96 -8.15 7.82 17.90
CA GLN A 96 -9.20 8.55 18.63
C GLN A 96 -9.66 9.81 17.88
N GLY A 97 -9.36 9.91 16.59
CA GLY A 97 -9.77 11.03 15.73
C GLY A 97 -8.96 12.31 15.94
N ILE A 98 -7.82 12.25 16.63
CA ILE A 98 -6.92 13.41 16.77
C ILE A 98 -5.97 13.43 15.57
N PRO A 99 -6.00 14.47 14.72
CA PRO A 99 -5.16 14.54 13.54
C PRO A 99 -3.69 14.80 13.91
N SER A 100 -2.78 14.39 13.03
CA SER A 100 -1.37 14.75 13.11
C SER A 100 -0.74 14.78 11.71
N LEU A 101 0.45 15.39 11.63
CA LEU A 101 1.29 15.36 10.43
C LEU A 101 2.53 14.46 10.62
N ASP A 102 2.66 13.81 11.77
CA ASP A 102 3.84 12.99 12.14
C ASP A 102 4.15 11.93 11.08
N GLU A 103 3.11 11.31 10.51
CA GLU A 103 3.29 10.29 9.47
C GLU A 103 3.71 10.86 8.11
N LEU A 104 3.81 12.17 7.88
CA LEU A 104 4.43 12.65 6.64
C LEU A 104 5.93 12.35 6.59
N GLN A 105 6.57 12.11 7.74
CA GLN A 105 8.01 11.86 7.85
C GLN A 105 8.50 10.68 7.00
N TRP A 106 7.67 9.65 6.77
CA TRP A 106 8.10 8.49 5.98
C TRP A 106 8.33 8.83 4.51
N VAL A 107 7.76 9.93 4.01
CA VAL A 107 8.03 10.40 2.64
C VAL A 107 9.51 10.75 2.49
N ASP A 108 10.14 11.27 3.55
CA ASP A 108 11.56 11.62 3.58
C ASP A 108 12.50 10.41 3.73
N TRP A 109 12.00 9.18 3.51
CA TRP A 109 12.82 7.97 3.46
C TRP A 109 14.00 8.12 2.49
N LEU A 110 13.76 8.80 1.36
CA LEU A 110 14.78 9.17 0.38
C LEU A 110 14.86 10.71 0.26
N PRO A 111 16.00 11.25 -0.20
CA PRO A 111 16.09 12.67 -0.57
C PRO A 111 15.01 13.03 -1.60
N ASN A 112 14.43 14.23 -1.49
CA ASN A 112 13.25 14.69 -2.26
C ASN A 112 12.19 13.59 -2.43
N GLY A 113 11.75 13.05 -1.31
CA GLY A 113 10.77 11.98 -1.22
C GLY A 113 9.49 12.27 -1.99
N VAL A 114 9.06 11.30 -2.79
CA VAL A 114 7.75 11.28 -3.44
C VAL A 114 7.15 9.91 -3.25
N HIS A 115 5.83 9.83 -3.13
CA HIS A 115 5.16 8.56 -2.94
C HIS A 115 4.12 8.29 -4.02
N LEU A 116 3.98 7.02 -4.37
CA LEU A 116 2.93 6.49 -5.21
C LEU A 116 2.36 5.24 -4.54
N PHE A 117 1.05 5.23 -4.31
CA PHE A 117 0.38 4.07 -3.72
C PHE A 117 -0.02 3.07 -4.80
N PHE A 118 0.28 1.81 -4.53
CA PHE A 118 -0.29 0.67 -5.24
C PHE A 118 -1.12 -0.13 -4.24
N SER A 119 -2.45 -0.06 -4.37
CA SER A 119 -3.36 -0.39 -3.27
C SER A 119 -4.22 -1.60 -3.59
N LEU A 120 -3.58 -2.77 -3.53
CA LEU A 120 -4.25 -4.05 -3.79
C LEU A 120 -5.21 -4.41 -2.65
N ILE A 121 -6.32 -5.03 -2.99
CA ILE A 121 -7.17 -5.71 -2.01
C ILE A 121 -6.69 -7.16 -1.85
N SER A 122 -6.61 -7.62 -0.61
CA SER A 122 -6.36 -9.02 -0.28
C SER A 122 -7.47 -9.59 0.60
N LYS A 123 -7.63 -10.91 0.57
CA LYS A 123 -8.47 -11.64 1.54
C LYS A 123 -7.83 -11.56 2.93
N ILE A 124 -8.64 -11.67 3.99
CA ILE A 124 -8.14 -11.84 5.37
C ILE A 124 -7.65 -13.29 5.55
N SER A 125 -6.49 -13.58 4.97
CA SER A 125 -5.89 -14.90 4.93
C SER A 125 -4.37 -14.76 4.93
N GLY A 126 -3.70 -15.44 5.87
CA GLY A 126 -2.24 -15.40 5.96
C GLY A 126 -1.56 -15.88 4.67
N LYS A 127 -2.16 -16.85 3.97
CA LYS A 127 -1.65 -17.36 2.68
C LYS A 127 -1.74 -16.30 1.58
N ASP A 128 -2.89 -15.64 1.44
CA ASP A 128 -3.11 -14.63 0.40
C ASP A 128 -2.30 -13.36 0.68
N ALA A 129 -2.27 -12.89 1.93
CA ALA A 129 -1.47 -11.74 2.34
C ALA A 129 0.03 -11.97 2.14
N LYS A 130 0.55 -13.15 2.53
CA LYS A 130 1.96 -13.50 2.33
C LYS A 130 2.31 -13.55 0.84
N PHE A 131 1.48 -14.22 0.04
CA PHE A 131 1.74 -14.34 -1.40
C PHE A 131 1.72 -12.98 -2.10
N GLN A 132 0.74 -12.13 -1.80
CA GLN A 132 0.68 -10.76 -2.32
C GLN A 132 1.90 -9.92 -1.88
N TYR A 133 2.33 -10.04 -0.62
CA TYR A 133 3.54 -9.38 -0.12
C TYR A 133 4.81 -9.87 -0.83
N GLU A 134 4.98 -11.17 -1.05
CA GLU A 134 6.16 -11.73 -1.71
C GLU A 134 6.26 -11.28 -3.17
N VAL A 135 5.15 -11.29 -3.90
CA VAL A 135 5.08 -10.80 -5.28
C VAL A 135 5.45 -9.32 -5.34
N THR A 136 4.81 -8.49 -4.51
CA THR A 136 5.07 -7.04 -4.50
C THR A 136 6.50 -6.72 -4.08
N LYS A 137 7.03 -7.36 -3.02
CA LYS A 137 8.41 -7.22 -2.58
C LYS A 137 9.42 -7.59 -3.65
N ARG A 138 9.23 -8.72 -4.35
CA ARG A 138 10.11 -9.15 -5.45
C ARG A 138 10.16 -8.12 -6.56
N ARG A 139 9.00 -7.56 -6.92
CA ARG A 139 8.89 -6.51 -7.95
C ARG A 139 9.53 -5.20 -7.52
N CYS A 140 9.37 -4.78 -6.26
CA CYS A 140 10.06 -3.62 -5.70
C CYS A 140 11.58 -3.81 -5.81
N LYS A 141 12.09 -4.93 -5.28
CA LYS A 141 13.52 -5.25 -5.28
C LYS A 141 14.10 -5.30 -6.70
N GLY A 142 13.41 -5.98 -7.63
CA GLY A 142 13.85 -6.08 -9.02
C GLY A 142 13.88 -4.75 -9.77
N ALA A 143 13.16 -3.73 -9.27
CA ALA A 143 13.19 -2.37 -9.80
C ALA A 143 14.09 -1.41 -9.00
N GLY A 144 14.75 -1.90 -7.95
CA GLY A 144 15.67 -1.12 -7.10
C GLY A 144 15.00 -0.39 -5.93
N PHE A 145 13.75 -0.72 -5.61
CA PHE A 145 12.98 -0.07 -4.54
C PHE A 145 12.91 -0.89 -3.26
N ASP A 146 12.88 -0.20 -2.11
CA ASP A 146 12.44 -0.78 -0.84
C ASP A 146 10.94 -1.09 -0.88
N SER A 147 10.54 -2.22 -0.32
CA SER A 147 9.12 -2.57 -0.16
C SER A 147 8.59 -2.02 1.16
N ILE A 148 7.91 -0.89 1.10
CA ILE A 148 7.28 -0.23 2.25
C ILE A 148 5.77 -0.47 2.15
N GLY A 149 5.13 -0.94 3.23
CA GLY A 149 3.77 -1.46 3.12
C GLY A 149 3.00 -1.43 4.43
N THR A 150 1.68 -1.36 4.32
CA THR A 150 0.75 -1.61 5.42
C THR A 150 -0.40 -2.46 4.92
N PHE A 151 -0.85 -3.41 5.74
CA PHE A 151 -2.18 -3.98 5.62
C PHE A 151 -3.11 -3.29 6.61
N THR A 152 -4.10 -2.58 6.10
CA THR A 152 -5.26 -2.13 6.88
C THR A 152 -6.27 -3.26 6.86
N MET A 153 -6.78 -3.67 8.03
CA MET A 153 -7.77 -4.74 8.10
C MET A 153 -9.15 -4.12 8.30
N ASP A 154 -10.09 -4.51 7.46
CA ASP A 154 -11.52 -4.35 7.69
C ASP A 154 -12.15 -5.71 8.07
N MET A 155 -13.46 -5.80 8.17
CA MET A 155 -14.21 -7.00 8.57
C MET A 155 -14.01 -8.19 7.62
N HIS A 156 -13.90 -7.94 6.31
CA HIS A 156 -13.82 -9.01 5.30
C HIS A 156 -12.69 -8.86 4.28
N GLU A 157 -11.98 -7.73 4.29
CA GLU A 157 -10.92 -7.43 3.34
C GLU A 157 -9.73 -6.73 3.99
N MET A 158 -8.56 -6.88 3.37
CA MET A 158 -7.35 -6.17 3.77
C MET A 158 -6.85 -5.33 2.60
N PRO A 159 -7.18 -4.03 2.54
CA PRO A 159 -6.44 -3.14 1.66
C PRO A 159 -4.97 -3.16 2.06
N ASN A 160 -4.11 -3.43 1.08
CA ASN A 160 -2.67 -3.40 1.19
C ASN A 160 -2.14 -2.23 0.37
N PRO A 161 -2.16 -0.99 0.91
CA PRO A 161 -1.36 0.07 0.34
C PRO A 161 0.13 -0.34 0.41
N LEU A 162 0.66 -0.73 -0.75
CA LEU A 162 2.09 -0.77 -1.00
C LEU A 162 2.55 0.63 -1.38
N PHE A 163 3.59 1.10 -0.71
CA PHE A 163 4.18 2.42 -0.86
C PHE A 163 5.44 2.27 -1.71
N LEU A 164 5.45 2.88 -2.89
CA LEU A 164 6.65 3.04 -3.69
C LEU A 164 7.15 4.47 -3.48
N CYS A 165 8.27 4.60 -2.79
CA CYS A 165 8.91 5.88 -2.51
C CYS A 165 10.17 5.99 -3.37
N GLU A 166 10.12 6.66 -4.54
CA GLU A 166 11.34 7.11 -5.22
C GLU A 166 11.10 8.18 -6.30
N GLN A 167 12.09 9.08 -6.43
CA GLN A 167 12.25 10.09 -7.50
C GLN A 167 12.23 9.53 -8.94
N TRP A 168 12.41 8.23 -9.16
CA TRP A 168 12.34 7.64 -10.50
C TRP A 168 10.92 7.25 -10.89
N LEU A 169 10.01 8.24 -10.78
CA LEU A 169 8.68 8.17 -11.37
C LEU A 169 8.77 7.62 -12.80
N MET A 170 9.82 7.96 -13.56
CA MET A 170 10.12 7.45 -14.91
C MET A 170 10.30 5.93 -15.03
N ARG A 171 10.96 5.26 -14.07
CA ARG A 171 11.13 3.78 -14.07
C ARG A 171 9.82 3.09 -13.68
N LEU A 172 9.10 3.68 -12.73
CA LEU A 172 7.72 3.32 -12.38
C LEU A 172 6.80 3.47 -13.60
N TRP A 173 6.88 4.59 -14.32
CA TRP A 173 6.13 4.91 -15.52
C TRP A 173 6.38 3.91 -16.64
N ARG A 174 7.63 3.50 -16.88
CA ARG A 174 7.96 2.52 -17.93
C ARG A 174 7.40 1.12 -17.68
N ASN A 175 7.19 0.76 -16.41
CA ASN A 175 6.73 -0.58 -16.01
C ASN A 175 5.30 -0.57 -15.44
N ARG A 176 4.53 0.51 -15.63
CA ARG A 176 3.17 0.65 -15.09
C ARG A 176 2.17 -0.41 -15.56
N PRO A 177 2.09 -0.77 -16.85
CA PRO A 177 1.02 -1.66 -17.32
C PRO A 177 1.25 -3.08 -16.82
N TYR A 178 2.52 -3.48 -16.73
CA TYR A 178 2.95 -4.78 -16.22
C TYR A 178 2.48 -5.06 -14.79
N ARG A 179 2.55 -4.08 -13.90
CA ARG A 179 2.18 -4.28 -12.49
C ARG A 179 0.67 -4.48 -12.31
N VAL A 180 -0.12 -3.72 -13.06
CA VAL A 180 -1.59 -3.78 -13.03
C VAL A 180 -2.08 -5.12 -13.58
N HIS A 181 -1.62 -5.52 -14.79
CA HIS A 181 -2.00 -6.79 -15.40
C HIS A 181 -1.53 -8.01 -14.59
N HIS A 182 -0.31 -7.96 -14.03
CA HIS A 182 0.19 -9.06 -13.22
C HIS A 182 -0.63 -9.25 -11.94
N CYS A 183 -1.09 -8.18 -11.29
CA CYS A 183 -1.94 -8.32 -10.09
C CYS A 183 -3.34 -8.80 -10.45
N ALA A 184 -3.91 -8.28 -11.54
CA ALA A 184 -5.19 -8.76 -12.07
C ALA A 184 -5.16 -10.25 -12.44
N ALA A 185 -4.05 -10.75 -13.00
CA ALA A 185 -3.86 -12.17 -13.31
C ALA A 185 -3.89 -13.09 -12.07
N HIS A 186 -3.61 -12.54 -10.89
CA HIS A 186 -3.72 -13.25 -9.61
C HIS A 186 -5.09 -13.03 -8.92
N GLY A 187 -6.02 -12.33 -9.58
CA GLY A 187 -7.34 -12.00 -9.04
C GLY A 187 -7.32 -10.87 -8.02
N TRP A 188 -6.27 -10.04 -7.98
CA TRP A 188 -6.19 -8.87 -7.11
C TRP A 188 -6.55 -7.60 -7.89
N GLY A 189 -7.52 -6.85 -7.38
CA GLY A 189 -7.86 -5.52 -7.88
C GLY A 189 -7.33 -4.42 -6.97
N GLU A 190 -7.09 -3.24 -7.54
CA GLU A 190 -6.80 -2.03 -6.78
C GLU A 190 -8.09 -1.28 -6.43
N TYR A 191 -8.21 -0.86 -5.17
CA TYR A 191 -9.38 -0.09 -4.71
C TYR A 191 -9.31 1.39 -5.14
N ARG A 192 -8.10 1.94 -5.25
CA ARG A 192 -7.81 3.32 -5.65
C ARG A 192 -6.42 3.43 -6.29
N THR A 193 -6.27 4.43 -7.15
CA THR A 193 -5.03 4.64 -7.88
C THR A 193 -4.78 6.10 -8.28
N HIS A 194 -3.57 6.36 -8.76
CA HIS A 194 -3.14 7.63 -9.33
C HIS A 194 -3.75 7.87 -10.70
N LEU A 195 -3.92 9.14 -11.11
CA LEU A 195 -4.50 9.54 -12.39
C LEU A 195 -3.92 8.77 -13.58
N ALA A 196 -2.60 8.67 -13.63
CA ALA A 196 -1.84 7.99 -14.68
C ALA A 196 -2.08 6.47 -14.83
N LEU A 197 -2.81 5.85 -13.89
CA LEU A 197 -3.09 4.41 -13.86
C LEU A 197 -4.59 4.10 -13.96
N MET A 198 -5.45 5.11 -14.03
CA MET A 198 -6.91 4.92 -13.97
C MET A 198 -7.43 4.07 -15.11
N ASP A 199 -7.03 4.34 -16.35
CA ASP A 199 -7.48 3.55 -17.51
C ASP A 199 -7.00 2.09 -17.42
N GLN A 200 -5.74 1.88 -17.06
CA GLN A 200 -5.14 0.55 -16.96
C GLN A 200 -5.83 -0.30 -15.89
N ILE A 201 -6.09 0.29 -14.72
CA ILE A 201 -6.77 -0.40 -13.63
C ILE A 201 -8.24 -0.60 -13.95
N ALA A 202 -8.93 0.37 -14.54
CA ALA A 202 -10.33 0.19 -14.93
C ALA A 202 -10.50 -0.94 -15.95
N ASN A 203 -9.53 -1.11 -16.87
CA ASN A 203 -9.49 -2.22 -17.82
C ASN A 203 -9.25 -3.61 -17.19
N THR A 204 -8.86 -3.71 -15.91
CA THR A 204 -8.78 -5.01 -15.23
C THR A 204 -10.16 -5.48 -14.75
N TYR A 205 -11.11 -4.56 -14.55
CA TYR A 205 -12.49 -4.85 -14.17
C TYR A 205 -13.37 -5.12 -15.41
N ASN A 206 -12.86 -5.94 -16.34
CA ASN A 206 -13.42 -6.13 -17.68
C ASN A 206 -14.38 -7.31 -17.83
N PHE A 207 -14.88 -7.87 -16.73
CA PHE A 207 -15.80 -9.00 -16.74
C PHE A 207 -17.02 -8.75 -17.63
N ASN A 208 -17.46 -9.79 -18.35
CA ASN A 208 -18.60 -9.75 -19.27
C ASN A 208 -18.48 -8.62 -20.30
N ASP A 209 -17.36 -8.60 -21.01
CA ASP A 209 -17.08 -7.61 -22.07
C ASP A 209 -17.17 -6.16 -21.53
N ASN A 210 -16.39 -5.86 -20.48
CA ASN A 210 -16.35 -4.53 -19.85
C ASN A 210 -17.73 -4.00 -19.41
N ALA A 211 -18.64 -4.87 -18.93
CA ALA A 211 -20.01 -4.48 -18.58
C ALA A 211 -20.07 -3.31 -17.58
N LEU A 212 -19.19 -3.32 -16.57
CA LEU A 212 -19.10 -2.24 -15.57
C LEU A 212 -18.73 -0.89 -16.20
N MET A 213 -17.72 -0.88 -17.09
CA MET A 213 -17.29 0.34 -17.77
C MET A 213 -18.38 0.90 -18.67
N ARG A 214 -19.02 0.05 -19.49
CA ARG A 214 -20.11 0.46 -20.39
C ARG A 214 -21.29 1.08 -19.63
N LEU A 215 -21.65 0.50 -18.49
CA LEU A 215 -22.67 1.08 -17.61
C LEU A 215 -22.23 2.45 -17.07
N GLY A 216 -20.98 2.57 -16.59
CA GLY A 216 -20.40 3.82 -16.10
C GLY A 216 -20.43 4.93 -17.14
N GLU A 217 -20.01 4.64 -18.37
CA GLU A 217 -20.04 5.58 -19.51
C GLU A 217 -21.47 5.95 -19.90
N THR A 218 -22.41 5.00 -19.88
CA THR A 218 -23.84 5.27 -20.15
C THR A 218 -24.42 6.27 -19.15
N ILE A 219 -24.20 6.03 -17.85
CA ILE A 219 -24.65 6.94 -16.79
C ILE A 219 -23.96 8.30 -16.92
N LYS A 220 -22.65 8.30 -17.17
CA LYS A 220 -21.86 9.53 -17.33
C LYS A 220 -22.42 10.41 -18.45
N ASN A 221 -22.67 9.84 -19.62
CA ASN A 221 -23.17 10.58 -20.77
C ASN A 221 -24.62 11.06 -20.58
N ALA A 222 -25.44 10.33 -19.81
CA ALA A 222 -26.80 10.75 -19.49
C ALA A 222 -26.83 11.95 -18.52
N LEU A 223 -25.95 11.96 -17.51
CA LEU A 223 -25.91 12.99 -16.47
C LEU A 223 -25.02 14.19 -16.82
N ASP A 224 -24.02 14.00 -17.68
CA ASP A 224 -23.09 15.04 -18.12
C ASP A 224 -22.92 14.98 -19.65
N PRO A 225 -23.93 15.42 -20.41
CA PRO A 225 -23.95 15.30 -21.87
C PRO A 225 -22.86 16.12 -22.58
N ASN A 226 -22.36 17.18 -21.92
CA ASN A 226 -21.25 17.99 -22.44
C ASN A 226 -19.88 17.45 -22.02
N GLY A 227 -19.82 16.50 -21.09
CA GLY A 227 -18.59 15.87 -20.63
C GLY A 227 -17.68 16.79 -19.81
N ILE A 228 -18.23 17.76 -19.07
CA ILE A 228 -17.45 18.79 -18.37
C ILE A 228 -16.86 18.32 -17.02
N LEU A 229 -17.49 17.34 -16.37
CA LEU A 229 -17.15 16.93 -15.00
C LEU A 229 -16.07 15.84 -15.01
N ALA A 230 -14.80 16.24 -14.88
CA ALA A 230 -13.66 15.35 -14.68
C ALA A 230 -13.59 14.16 -15.67
N PRO A 231 -13.52 14.43 -16.99
CA PRO A 231 -13.41 13.38 -18.00
C PRO A 231 -12.17 12.50 -17.75
N GLY A 232 -12.34 11.17 -17.86
CA GLY A 232 -11.28 10.18 -17.62
C GLY A 232 -11.08 9.78 -16.16
N LYS A 233 -11.80 10.39 -15.21
CA LYS A 233 -11.77 9.96 -13.81
C LYS A 233 -12.22 8.49 -13.72
N ASN A 234 -11.36 7.67 -13.10
CA ASN A 234 -11.54 6.21 -12.99
C ASN A 234 -11.65 5.48 -14.35
N GLY A 235 -11.10 6.08 -15.42
CA GLY A 235 -11.15 5.52 -16.78
C GLY A 235 -12.49 5.70 -17.50
N VAL A 236 -13.43 6.44 -16.92
CA VAL A 236 -14.74 6.73 -17.53
C VAL A 236 -14.65 7.98 -18.38
N TRP A 237 -14.82 7.84 -19.69
CA TRP A 237 -14.71 8.93 -20.66
C TRP A 237 -16.07 9.31 -21.25
N PRO A 238 -16.42 10.61 -21.35
CA PRO A 238 -17.61 11.05 -22.07
C PRO A 238 -17.48 10.83 -23.58
N ASN A 239 -18.61 10.72 -24.29
CA ASN A 239 -18.65 10.56 -25.75
C ASN A 239 -18.06 11.74 -26.53
N SER A 240 -17.97 12.92 -25.91
CA SER A 240 -17.31 14.10 -26.49
C SER A 240 -15.79 13.97 -26.57
N TYR A 241 -15.20 12.97 -25.92
CA TYR A 241 -13.77 12.67 -25.94
C TYR A 241 -13.52 11.43 -26.81
N ALA A 242 -12.67 11.56 -27.84
CA ALA A 242 -12.18 10.40 -28.60
C ALA A 242 -11.22 9.58 -27.71
N LYS A 243 -11.75 8.55 -27.04
CA LYS A 243 -11.09 7.82 -25.95
C LYS A 243 -9.65 7.39 -26.28
N GLU A 244 -9.40 6.94 -27.51
CA GLU A 244 -8.09 6.48 -27.98
C GLU A 244 -7.02 7.58 -27.95
N ALA A 245 -7.42 8.85 -28.10
CA ALA A 245 -6.50 9.99 -28.05
C ALA A 245 -6.15 10.42 -26.62
N TRP A 246 -6.92 9.98 -25.62
CA TRP A 246 -6.81 10.46 -24.23
C TRP A 246 -6.36 9.38 -23.25
N VAL A 247 -6.67 8.12 -23.53
CA VAL A 247 -6.27 6.99 -22.67
C VAL A 247 -4.76 6.89 -22.63
N LEU A 248 -4.22 6.78 -21.41
CA LEU A 248 -2.79 6.56 -21.21
C LEU A 248 -2.48 5.07 -21.43
N GLY A 249 -2.19 4.71 -22.68
CA GLY A 249 -1.99 3.33 -23.13
C GLY A 249 -0.87 2.56 -22.41
N GLU A 250 -0.81 1.25 -22.65
CA GLU A 250 0.42 0.48 -22.47
C GLU A 250 1.42 0.98 -23.51
N THR A 251 2.65 1.32 -23.12
CA THR A 251 3.67 1.68 -24.10
C THR A 251 3.92 0.46 -25.00
N GLU A 252 3.59 0.58 -26.29
CA GLU A 252 4.03 -0.32 -27.36
C GLU A 252 5.52 -0.65 -27.15
N ASN A 253 5.88 -1.94 -27.22
CA ASN A 253 7.22 -2.54 -27.05
C ASN A 253 7.57 -3.21 -25.72
N TRP A 254 6.60 -3.69 -24.93
CA TRP A 254 6.93 -4.61 -23.83
C TRP A 254 6.56 -6.06 -24.18
N LYS A 255 7.55 -6.97 -24.13
CA LYS A 255 7.36 -8.43 -24.15
C LYS A 255 7.61 -8.97 -22.73
N PRO A 256 6.83 -9.96 -22.26
CA PRO A 256 7.13 -10.64 -21.00
C PRO A 256 8.53 -11.25 -21.05
N ASP A 257 9.38 -10.86 -20.11
CA ASP A 257 10.59 -11.63 -19.82
C ASP A 257 10.18 -12.80 -18.92
N GLU A 258 9.87 -13.93 -19.55
CA GLU A 258 9.47 -15.18 -18.89
C GLU A 258 10.59 -15.74 -18.00
N SER A 259 11.84 -15.29 -18.16
CA SER A 259 12.97 -15.73 -17.32
C SER A 259 12.94 -15.21 -15.88
N ARG A 260 11.97 -14.35 -15.55
CA ARG A 260 11.78 -13.75 -14.21
C ARG A 260 10.41 -14.05 -13.58
N THR A 261 9.72 -15.09 -14.06
CA THR A 261 8.51 -15.63 -13.42
C THR A 261 8.87 -16.53 -12.23
#